data_AF-A0A954WYV5-F1
#
_entry.id   AF-A0A954WYV5-F1
#
_cell.length_a   1.000
_cell.length_b   1.000
_cell.length_c   1.000
_cell.angle_alpha   90.00
_cell.angle_beta   90.00
_cell.angle_gamma   90.00
#
_symmetry.space_group_name_H-M   'P 1'
#
loop_
_entity.id
_entity.type
_entity.pdbx_description
1 polymer ?
#
loop_
_entity_poly.entity_id
_entity_poly.type
_entity_poly.pdbx_seq_one_letter_code
_entity_poly.pdbx_strand_id
1 'polypeptide(L)'
;MSQPMESALRAEPIAGLVADAQAGGDAARGAVLFHQGYLTCTQCHMASDGQSQLGPKLSELGNETTQLHLVESLLFPSKVIRKGFEPVAITTTDGQVKTGIVESKNDTEIRIRIPGESGIQSISVGDIDTLEQSDRSLMPDGLVNLLSSRQQFLDICKYLFEIAEGGPERERELKPARSLYAATIPEYESDIDHAGMISSLDDESYKRGAKIYNRLCINCHGTVDKPGSLPTSLAFASGKFKNGSDPFSMYQTLTRGYGMMVAQSWMVPQQKYDVIHYVREAYLKPHNQSQLVNVDDTYLASLPKGNSRGPEPSNIEPWSQMDYGPSLVNTYEVGNDGKNFAYKGIAVRLDAGPGGVAHGNSWIIFDHDTMRVAAAWTGDGFIDWNGIHFNGRHGIHP
;
A
#
# COMPACT_ATOMS: atom_id res chain seq x y z
N MET A 1 7.76 -15.36 -18.95
CA MET A 1 7.97 -14.51 -17.75
C MET A 1 8.33 -13.12 -18.25
N SER A 2 7.47 -12.12 -18.05
CA SER A 2 7.77 -10.73 -18.41
C SER A 2 8.95 -10.24 -17.57
N GLN A 3 9.97 -9.67 -18.19
CA GLN A 3 11.04 -8.99 -17.46
C GLN A 3 10.44 -7.81 -16.67
N PRO A 4 10.89 -7.55 -15.42
CA PRO A 4 10.50 -6.36 -14.69
C PRO A 4 10.80 -5.11 -15.51
N MET A 5 9.88 -4.14 -15.55
CA MET A 5 9.99 -2.98 -16.43
C MET A 5 11.28 -2.18 -16.19
N GLU A 6 11.72 -2.09 -14.93
CA GLU A 6 13.00 -1.49 -14.58
C GLU A 6 14.18 -2.13 -15.31
N SER A 7 14.19 -3.46 -15.44
CA SER A 7 15.27 -4.18 -16.14
C SER A 7 15.27 -3.84 -17.64
N ALA A 8 14.09 -3.71 -18.24
CA ALA A 8 13.96 -3.30 -19.64
C ALA A 8 14.44 -1.85 -19.83
N LEU A 9 14.01 -0.92 -18.98
CA LEU A 9 14.41 0.48 -19.05
C LEU A 9 15.92 0.67 -18.79
N ARG A 10 16.50 -0.06 -17.84
CA ARG A 10 17.93 -0.01 -17.53
C ARG A 10 18.81 -0.55 -18.68
N ALA A 11 18.26 -1.36 -19.58
CA ALA A 11 18.96 -1.84 -20.78
C ALA A 11 18.97 -0.79 -21.91
N GLU A 12 18.11 0.23 -21.86
CA GLU A 12 18.09 1.31 -22.83
C GLU A 12 19.12 2.39 -22.51
N PRO A 13 19.73 3.04 -23.52
CA PRO A 13 20.57 4.21 -23.28
C PRO A 13 19.77 5.33 -22.61
N ILE A 14 20.25 5.86 -21.48
CA ILE A 14 19.58 6.97 -20.76
C ILE A 14 19.31 8.16 -21.68
N ALA A 15 20.25 8.49 -22.57
CA ALA A 15 20.06 9.55 -23.56
C ALA A 15 18.88 9.30 -24.52
N GLY A 16 18.64 8.02 -24.88
CA GLY A 16 17.48 7.62 -25.67
C GLY A 16 16.18 7.80 -24.89
N LEU A 17 16.15 7.39 -23.62
CA LEU A 17 14.99 7.61 -22.74
C LEU A 17 14.67 9.09 -22.55
N VAL A 18 15.69 9.95 -22.43
CA VAL A 18 15.52 11.41 -22.38
C VAL A 18 14.90 11.93 -23.67
N ALA A 19 15.43 11.55 -24.84
CA ALA A 19 14.90 11.98 -26.13
C ALA A 19 13.45 11.52 -26.34
N ASP A 20 13.14 10.28 -25.97
CA ASP A 20 11.78 9.74 -26.05
C ASP A 20 10.81 10.45 -25.10
N ALA A 21 11.23 10.74 -23.87
CA ALA A 21 10.42 11.49 -22.92
C ALA A 21 10.17 12.92 -23.40
N GLN A 22 11.17 13.57 -24.00
CA GLN A 22 11.02 14.89 -24.60
C GLN A 22 10.01 14.90 -25.76
N ALA A 23 10.09 13.90 -26.64
CA ALA A 23 9.30 13.81 -27.87
C ALA A 23 7.87 13.26 -27.66
N GLY A 24 7.70 12.31 -26.74
CA GLY A 24 6.45 11.54 -26.58
C GLY A 24 5.89 11.49 -25.17
N GLY A 25 6.59 12.03 -24.16
CA GLY A 25 6.06 12.15 -22.80
C GLY A 25 5.05 13.30 -22.67
N ASP A 26 4.10 13.14 -21.75
CA ASP A 26 3.10 14.16 -21.39
C ASP A 26 3.25 14.56 -19.93
N ALA A 27 3.59 15.83 -19.69
CA ALA A 27 3.81 16.36 -18.35
C ALA A 27 2.55 16.36 -17.48
N ALA A 28 1.35 16.53 -18.04
CA ALA A 28 0.11 16.51 -17.27
C ALA A 28 -0.22 15.09 -16.78
N ARG A 29 -0.02 14.07 -17.64
CA ARG A 29 -0.13 12.66 -17.22
C ARG A 29 0.95 12.29 -16.21
N GLY A 30 2.18 12.76 -16.43
CA GLY A 30 3.29 12.60 -15.50
C GLY A 30 3.02 13.22 -14.13
N ALA A 31 2.38 14.39 -14.10
CA ALA A 31 1.99 15.05 -12.87
C ALA A 31 0.97 14.23 -12.08
N VAL A 32 -0.04 13.64 -12.75
CA VAL A 32 -1.00 12.73 -12.12
C VAL A 32 -0.28 11.55 -11.48
N LEU A 33 0.64 10.90 -12.21
CA LEU A 33 1.45 9.78 -11.71
C LEU A 33 2.30 10.19 -10.50
N PHE A 34 3.01 11.32 -10.59
CA PHE A 34 3.83 11.84 -9.49
C PHE A 34 3.03 12.01 -8.19
N HIS A 35 1.75 12.41 -8.30
CA HIS A 35 0.84 12.61 -7.17
C HIS A 35 0.12 11.33 -6.72
N GLN A 36 0.28 10.20 -7.40
CA GLN A 36 -0.32 8.93 -6.98
C GLN A 36 0.29 8.47 -5.66
N GLY A 37 -0.58 8.12 -4.70
CA GLY A 37 -0.17 7.69 -3.37
C GLY A 37 0.75 6.46 -3.35
N TYR A 38 0.59 5.55 -4.32
CA TYR A 38 1.41 4.33 -4.41
C TYR A 38 2.82 4.58 -4.98
N LEU A 39 3.08 5.69 -5.68
CA LEU A 39 4.40 6.06 -6.19
C LEU A 39 5.20 6.89 -5.19
N THR A 40 4.52 7.57 -4.25
CA THR A 40 5.11 8.17 -3.04
C THR A 40 6.08 9.33 -3.27
N CYS A 41 6.25 9.77 -4.52
CA CYS A 41 7.16 10.85 -4.90
C CYS A 41 6.87 12.15 -4.12
N THR A 42 5.59 12.49 -3.93
CA THR A 42 5.18 13.71 -3.20
C THR A 42 5.58 13.70 -1.72
N GLN A 43 5.75 12.54 -1.10
CA GLN A 43 6.11 12.46 0.33
C GLN A 43 7.55 12.88 0.59
N CYS A 44 8.43 12.66 -0.40
CA CYS A 44 9.84 13.01 -0.26
C CYS A 44 10.16 14.34 -0.96
N HIS A 45 9.51 14.65 -2.08
CA HIS A 45 9.91 15.74 -2.97
C HIS A 45 9.01 16.98 -2.95
N MET A 46 7.88 16.95 -2.22
CA MET A 46 7.05 18.13 -1.98
C MET A 46 7.17 18.61 -0.53
N ALA A 47 7.13 19.92 -0.33
CA ALA A 47 7.15 20.49 1.02
C ALA A 47 5.76 20.33 1.63
N SER A 48 5.69 19.68 2.78
CA SER A 48 4.58 19.92 3.70
C SER A 48 4.92 21.15 4.52
N ASP A 49 3.96 22.07 4.70
CA ASP A 49 4.18 23.32 5.44
C ASP A 49 4.92 23.07 6.76
N GLY A 50 6.12 23.64 6.90
CA GLY A 50 6.94 23.58 8.12
C GLY A 50 7.84 22.35 8.31
N GLN A 51 7.98 21.44 7.33
CA GLN A 51 8.90 20.29 7.42
C GLN A 51 9.97 20.32 6.31
N SER A 52 11.25 20.15 6.68
CA SER A 52 12.32 19.89 5.70
C SER A 52 12.11 18.52 5.04
N GLN A 53 12.48 18.41 3.76
CA GLN A 53 12.10 17.29 2.89
C GLN A 53 13.08 16.11 3.02
N LEU A 54 12.60 14.88 2.76
CA LEU A 54 13.46 13.68 2.69
C LEU A 54 14.21 13.57 1.36
N GLY A 55 13.72 14.25 0.32
CA GLY A 55 14.38 14.39 -0.98
C GLY A 55 14.53 15.86 -1.37
N PRO A 56 15.32 16.16 -2.41
CA PRO A 56 15.45 17.51 -2.91
C PRO A 56 14.15 18.01 -3.52
N LYS A 57 13.91 19.32 -3.41
CA LYS A 57 12.85 20.02 -4.13
C LYS A 57 13.10 19.94 -5.63
N LEU A 58 12.26 19.21 -6.35
CA LEU A 58 12.47 18.92 -7.77
C LEU A 58 12.28 20.16 -8.67
N SER A 59 11.51 21.14 -8.21
CA SER A 59 11.34 22.44 -8.88
C SER A 59 12.43 23.46 -8.56
N GLU A 60 13.38 23.15 -7.67
CA GLU A 60 14.46 24.05 -7.25
C GLU A 60 15.84 23.39 -7.39
N LEU A 61 15.99 22.42 -8.30
CA LEU A 61 17.23 21.64 -8.47
C LEU A 61 18.42 22.45 -9.02
N GLY A 62 18.14 23.60 -9.63
CA GLY A 62 19.11 24.48 -10.28
C GLY A 62 19.61 23.94 -11.63
N ASN A 63 20.28 24.82 -12.39
CA ASN A 63 20.73 24.54 -13.77
C ASN A 63 21.78 23.41 -13.88
N GLU A 64 22.34 22.96 -12.76
CA GLU A 64 23.34 21.89 -12.72
C GLU A 64 22.71 20.50 -12.87
N THR A 65 21.41 20.37 -12.64
CA THR A 65 20.72 19.08 -12.75
C THR A 65 20.21 18.87 -14.17
N THR A 66 20.88 17.99 -14.91
CA THR A 66 20.49 17.67 -16.30
C THR A 66 19.33 16.68 -16.35
N GLN A 67 18.59 16.67 -17.47
CA GLN A 67 17.55 15.67 -17.73
C GLN A 67 18.11 14.24 -17.72
N LEU A 68 19.35 14.05 -18.19
CA LEU A 68 20.08 12.77 -18.06
C LEU A 68 20.19 12.35 -16.59
N HIS A 69 20.59 13.27 -15.71
CA HIS A 69 20.71 12.99 -14.28
C HIS A 69 19.37 12.66 -13.62
N LEU A 70 18.28 13.31 -14.04
CA LEU A 70 16.93 13.02 -13.54
C LEU A 70 16.49 11.59 -13.90
N VAL A 71 16.65 11.19 -15.16
CA VAL A 71 16.31 9.83 -15.62
C VAL A 71 17.21 8.80 -14.95
N GLU A 72 18.50 9.10 -14.81
CA GLU A 72 19.45 8.23 -14.11
C GLU A 72 19.07 8.06 -12.64
N SER A 73 18.68 9.13 -11.95
CA SER A 73 18.27 9.07 -10.53
C SER A 73 16.99 8.26 -10.32
N LEU A 74 16.05 8.28 -11.27
CA LEU A 74 14.85 7.44 -11.22
C LEU A 74 15.17 5.94 -11.38
N LEU A 75 16.10 5.62 -12.28
CA LEU A 75 16.46 4.23 -12.58
C LEU A 75 17.52 3.67 -11.64
N PHE A 76 18.37 4.52 -11.06
CA PHE A 76 19.48 4.15 -10.21
C PHE A 76 19.62 5.12 -9.02
N PRO A 77 18.66 5.12 -8.07
CA PRO A 77 18.61 6.13 -7.00
C PRO A 77 19.85 6.19 -6.11
N SER A 78 20.57 5.07 -5.97
CA SER A 78 21.78 4.96 -5.16
C SER A 78 23.08 5.20 -5.94
N LYS A 79 23.02 5.48 -7.25
CA LYS A 79 24.24 5.67 -8.07
C LYS A 79 24.96 6.99 -7.78
N VAL A 80 24.18 8.07 -7.63
CA VAL A 80 24.69 9.39 -7.25
C VAL A 80 23.68 10.00 -6.29
N ILE A 81 24.07 10.10 -5.01
CA ILE A 81 23.24 10.72 -3.98
C ILE A 81 23.63 12.19 -3.87
N ARG A 82 22.64 13.09 -3.99
CA ARG A 82 22.89 14.54 -3.93
C ARG A 82 23.41 14.92 -2.54
N LYS A 83 24.43 15.77 -2.51
CA LYS A 83 25.00 16.31 -1.26
C LYS A 83 23.91 16.92 -0.38
N GLY A 84 23.92 16.56 0.91
CA GLY A 84 22.90 16.99 1.88
C GLY A 84 21.66 16.10 1.93
N PHE A 85 21.55 15.11 1.04
CA PHE A 85 20.55 14.03 1.10
C PHE A 85 21.21 12.65 1.23
N GLU A 86 22.46 12.63 1.70
CA GLU A 86 23.21 11.42 2.00
C GLU A 86 22.66 10.78 3.28
N PRO A 87 22.10 9.56 3.22
CA PRO A 87 21.59 8.91 4.40
C PRO A 87 22.72 8.44 5.31
N VAL A 88 22.46 8.47 6.61
CA VAL A 88 23.29 7.85 7.63
C VAL A 88 22.50 6.75 8.32
N ALA A 89 23.19 5.66 8.66
CA ALA A 89 22.69 4.63 9.56
C ALA A 89 23.32 4.87 10.94
N ILE A 90 22.47 5.05 11.95
CA ILE A 90 22.85 5.23 13.35
C ILE A 90 22.43 3.97 14.10
N THR A 91 23.39 3.27 14.69
CA THR A 91 23.11 2.20 15.65
C THR A 91 23.20 2.80 17.04
N THR A 92 22.11 2.73 17.81
CA THR A 92 22.07 3.22 19.18
C THR A 92 22.57 2.15 20.16
N THR A 93 22.99 2.56 21.35
CA THR A 93 23.55 1.67 22.40
C THR A 93 22.55 0.62 22.90
N ASP A 94 21.25 0.83 22.67
CA ASP A 94 20.17 -0.14 22.91
C ASP A 94 19.94 -1.11 21.74
N GLY A 95 20.75 -1.04 20.68
CA GLY A 95 20.73 -1.93 19.52
C GLY A 95 19.73 -1.54 18.43
N GLN A 96 19.04 -0.40 18.51
CA GLN A 96 18.18 0.07 17.42
C GLN A 96 19.00 0.65 16.27
N VAL A 97 18.58 0.38 15.03
CA VAL A 97 19.16 0.98 13.82
C VAL A 97 18.20 2.00 13.24
N LYS A 98 18.66 3.25 13.14
CA LYS A 98 17.91 4.39 12.61
C LYS A 98 18.58 4.92 11.35
N THR A 99 17.88 4.90 10.22
CA THR A 99 18.41 5.39 8.94
C THR A 99 17.68 6.66 8.51
N GLY A 100 18.43 7.72 8.18
CA GLY A 100 17.82 9.00 7.83
C GLY A 100 18.81 10.05 7.32
N ILE A 101 18.33 11.26 7.05
CA ILE A 101 19.15 12.39 6.58
C ILE A 101 19.54 13.27 7.76
N VAL A 102 20.84 13.53 7.93
CA VAL A 102 21.33 14.45 8.97
C VAL A 102 21.03 15.89 8.56
N GLU A 103 20.34 16.61 9.45
CA GLU A 103 20.07 18.02 9.29
C GLU A 103 21.13 18.88 10.00
N SER A 104 21.54 18.47 11.20
CA SER A 104 22.67 19.06 11.91
C SER A 104 23.29 18.09 12.90
N LYS A 105 24.56 18.31 13.22
CA LYS A 105 25.32 17.56 14.21
C LYS A 105 26.12 18.54 15.06
N ASN A 106 26.07 18.38 16.37
CA ASN A 106 26.94 19.05 17.32
C ASN A 106 27.55 18.02 18.29
N ASP A 107 28.32 18.48 19.28
CA ASP A 107 29.02 17.59 20.21
C ASP A 107 28.07 16.82 21.17
N THR A 108 26.81 17.26 21.29
CA THR A 108 25.82 16.70 22.21
C THR A 108 24.74 15.88 21.53
N GLU A 109 24.29 16.27 20.33
CA GLU A 109 23.17 15.64 19.64
C GLU A 109 23.36 15.63 18.11
N ILE A 110 22.70 14.65 17.49
CA ILE A 110 22.50 14.55 16.04
C ILE A 110 21.02 14.74 15.76
N ARG A 111 20.72 15.73 14.93
CA ARG A 111 19.40 15.98 14.38
C ARG A 111 19.25 15.26 13.06
N ILE A 112 18.40 14.24 13.04
CA ILE A 112 18.20 13.35 11.89
C ILE A 112 16.73 13.27 11.51
N ARG A 113 16.46 13.24 10.19
CA ARG A 113 15.13 13.02 9.64
C ARG A 113 15.01 11.58 9.17
N ILE A 114 14.12 10.83 9.80
CA ILE A 114 13.94 9.40 9.54
C ILE A 114 12.65 9.20 8.72
N PRO A 115 12.69 8.50 7.57
CA PRO A 115 11.49 8.13 6.83
C PRO A 115 10.49 7.41 7.72
N GLY A 116 9.21 7.78 7.65
CA GLY A 116 8.21 7.15 8.51
C GLY A 116 8.16 7.70 9.94
N GLU A 117 9.03 8.65 10.34
CA GLU A 117 8.91 9.43 11.58
C GLU A 117 8.49 10.88 11.35
N SER A 118 7.87 11.53 12.34
CA SER A 118 7.34 12.89 12.20
C SER A 118 8.38 13.91 12.65
N GLY A 119 8.75 14.83 11.77
CA GLY A 119 9.71 15.87 12.09
C GLY A 119 11.14 15.36 12.26
N ILE A 120 11.98 16.22 12.84
CA ILE A 120 13.39 15.94 13.10
C ILE A 120 13.51 15.24 14.44
N GLN A 121 14.21 14.12 14.46
CA GLN A 121 14.56 13.42 15.69
C GLN A 121 15.89 13.95 16.21
N SER A 122 15.99 14.15 17.52
CA SER A 122 17.27 14.39 18.19
C SER A 122 17.73 13.08 18.84
N ILE A 123 18.96 12.67 18.52
CA ILE A 123 19.64 11.52 19.11
C ILE A 123 20.88 12.04 19.83
N SER A 124 20.97 11.80 21.14
CA SER A 124 22.15 12.15 21.92
C SER A 124 23.37 11.40 21.40
N VAL A 125 24.52 12.08 21.27
CA VAL A 125 25.77 11.45 20.83
C VAL A 125 26.19 10.34 21.81
N GLY A 126 25.83 10.44 23.09
CA GLY A 126 26.09 9.40 24.09
C GLY A 126 25.28 8.12 23.91
N ASP A 127 24.17 8.19 23.15
CA ASP A 127 23.30 7.04 22.87
C ASP A 127 23.69 6.37 21.54
N ILE A 128 24.74 6.82 20.86
CA ILE A 128 25.18 6.30 19.55
C ILE A 128 26.35 5.34 19.76
N ASP A 129 26.18 4.10 19.30
CA ASP A 129 27.25 3.11 19.22
C ASP A 129 28.03 3.27 17.90
N THR A 130 27.32 3.30 16.76
CA THR A 130 27.93 3.52 15.44
C THR A 130 27.15 4.53 14.60
N LEU A 131 27.89 5.29 13.79
CA LEU A 131 27.32 6.16 12.76
C LEU A 131 28.07 5.94 11.46
N GLU A 132 27.37 5.47 10.45
CA GLU A 132 27.92 5.14 9.15
C GLU A 132 27.16 5.86 8.04
N GLN A 133 27.88 6.34 7.03
CA GLN A 133 27.24 6.84 5.82
C GLN A 133 26.75 5.66 4.99
N SER A 134 25.50 5.74 4.52
CA SER A 134 24.89 4.69 3.70
C SER A 134 25.09 4.98 2.22
N ASP A 135 25.60 3.99 1.48
CA ASP A 135 25.71 4.01 0.01
C ASP A 135 24.34 3.78 -0.67
N ARG A 136 23.29 3.47 0.10
CA ARG A 136 21.93 3.28 -0.39
C ARG A 136 21.09 4.52 -0.15
N SER A 137 20.46 5.03 -1.20
CA SER A 137 19.53 6.17 -1.15
C SER A 137 18.27 5.85 -0.33
N LEU A 138 17.63 6.88 0.23
CA LEU A 138 16.29 6.76 0.81
C LEU A 138 15.19 6.66 -0.24
N MET A 139 15.47 7.05 -1.48
CA MET A 139 14.58 6.82 -2.61
C MET A 139 14.62 5.32 -2.97
N PRO A 140 13.50 4.58 -2.90
CA PRO A 140 13.49 3.14 -3.13
C PRO A 140 13.87 2.75 -4.57
N ASP A 141 14.67 1.69 -4.71
CA ASP A 141 14.85 0.97 -5.98
C ASP A 141 13.52 0.34 -6.43
N GLY A 142 13.34 0.18 -7.74
CA GLY A 142 12.18 -0.51 -8.29
C GLY A 142 10.86 0.27 -8.28
N LEU A 143 10.85 1.55 -7.89
CA LEU A 143 9.66 2.42 -7.99
C LEU A 143 9.06 2.40 -9.40
N VAL A 144 9.91 2.37 -10.43
CA VAL A 144 9.44 2.34 -11.81
C VAL A 144 8.62 1.09 -12.10
N ASN A 145 8.85 -0.05 -11.44
CA ASN A 145 8.06 -1.27 -11.65
C ASN A 145 6.58 -1.13 -11.24
N LEU A 146 6.22 -0.07 -10.51
CA LEU A 146 4.83 0.26 -10.15
C LEU A 146 4.08 0.98 -11.28
N LEU A 147 4.77 1.40 -12.34
CA LEU A 147 4.14 1.99 -13.52
C LEU A 147 3.62 0.90 -14.44
N SER A 148 2.47 1.17 -15.07
CA SER A 148 1.79 0.18 -15.91
C SER A 148 2.43 0.03 -17.30
N SER A 149 3.26 0.98 -17.73
CA SER A 149 3.88 0.95 -19.06
C SER A 149 5.11 1.85 -19.17
N ARG A 150 5.94 1.60 -20.20
CA ARG A 150 7.03 2.50 -20.60
C ARG A 150 6.53 3.93 -20.85
N GLN A 151 5.33 4.10 -21.40
CA GLN A 151 4.76 5.43 -21.64
C GLN A 151 4.56 6.22 -20.34
N GLN A 152 4.09 5.58 -19.26
CA GLN A 152 3.96 6.24 -17.96
C GLN A 152 5.32 6.68 -17.39
N PHE A 153 6.38 5.91 -17.66
CA PHE A 153 7.74 6.32 -17.31
C PHE A 153 8.18 7.57 -18.09
N LEU A 154 7.93 7.62 -19.40
CA LEU A 154 8.21 8.80 -20.22
C LEU A 154 7.41 10.02 -19.76
N ASP A 155 6.14 9.83 -19.40
CA ASP A 155 5.27 10.90 -18.90
C ASP A 155 5.81 11.48 -17.58
N ILE A 156 6.22 10.63 -16.61
CA ILE A 156 6.88 11.09 -15.38
C ILE A 156 8.17 11.84 -15.68
N CYS A 157 9.02 11.31 -16.57
CA CYS A 157 10.27 11.98 -16.94
C CYS A 157 9.99 13.36 -17.53
N LYS A 158 9.00 13.47 -18.44
CA LYS A 158 8.59 14.76 -19.01
C LYS A 158 8.11 15.74 -17.96
N TYR A 159 7.29 15.30 -17.01
CA TYR A 159 6.86 16.14 -15.88
C TYR A 159 8.05 16.65 -15.08
N LEU A 160 9.01 15.78 -14.74
CA LEU A 160 10.20 16.14 -13.98
C LEU A 160 11.08 17.13 -14.73
N PHE A 161 11.22 17.00 -16.05
CA PHE A 161 11.97 17.95 -16.87
C PHE A 161 11.34 19.34 -16.83
N GLU A 162 10.01 19.41 -16.98
CA GLU A 162 9.30 20.68 -17.01
C GLU A 162 9.31 21.40 -15.67
N ILE A 163 9.16 20.70 -14.54
CA ILE A 163 9.23 21.36 -13.23
C ILE A 163 10.67 21.75 -12.86
N ALA A 164 11.67 20.97 -13.27
CA ALA A 164 13.07 21.31 -13.01
C ALA A 164 13.53 22.53 -13.82
N GLU A 165 13.05 22.69 -15.05
CA GLU A 165 13.35 23.83 -15.93
C GLU A 165 12.46 25.05 -15.62
N GLY A 166 11.16 24.85 -15.46
CA GLY A 166 10.16 25.92 -15.27
C GLY A 166 9.93 26.32 -13.80
N GLY A 167 10.57 25.62 -12.86
CA GLY A 167 10.57 25.97 -11.44
C GLY A 167 9.22 25.84 -10.73
N PRO A 168 9.06 26.49 -9.56
CA PRO A 168 7.85 26.38 -8.73
C PRO A 168 6.57 26.90 -9.41
N GLU A 169 6.71 27.80 -10.39
CA GLU A 169 5.58 28.26 -11.20
C GLU A 169 5.04 27.13 -12.08
N ARG A 170 5.93 26.46 -12.82
CA ARG A 170 5.53 25.34 -13.67
C ARG A 170 5.01 24.15 -12.87
N GLU A 171 5.57 23.88 -11.70
CA GLU A 171 5.04 22.89 -10.77
C GLU A 171 3.60 23.20 -10.34
N ARG A 172 3.27 24.47 -10.05
CA ARG A 172 1.91 24.89 -9.71
C ARG A 172 0.94 24.77 -10.89
N GLU A 173 1.38 25.12 -12.10
CA GLU A 173 0.56 25.00 -13.32
C GLU A 173 0.22 23.55 -13.64
N LEU A 174 1.19 22.65 -13.53
CA LEU A 174 1.02 21.23 -13.81
C LEU A 174 0.37 20.45 -12.66
N LYS A 175 0.13 21.09 -11.50
CA LYS A 175 -0.46 20.41 -10.34
C LYS A 175 -1.84 19.85 -10.72
N PRO A 176 -2.01 18.52 -10.68
CA PRO A 176 -3.26 17.91 -11.11
C PRO A 176 -4.39 18.23 -10.16
N ALA A 177 -5.61 18.26 -10.67
CA ALA A 177 -6.81 18.28 -9.84
C ALA A 177 -6.82 17.05 -8.92
N ARG A 178 -7.15 17.24 -7.64
CA ARG A 178 -7.13 16.15 -6.64
C ARG A 178 -7.97 14.94 -7.06
N SER A 179 -9.06 15.16 -7.80
CA SER A 179 -9.92 14.11 -8.35
C SER A 179 -9.21 13.11 -9.28
N LEU A 180 -8.05 13.47 -9.85
CA LEU A 180 -7.34 12.63 -10.81
C LEU A 180 -6.41 11.60 -10.15
N TYR A 181 -6.08 11.76 -8.87
CA TYR A 181 -5.16 10.87 -8.14
C TYR A 181 -5.62 10.53 -6.72
N ALA A 182 -6.72 11.10 -6.24
CA ALA A 182 -7.40 10.60 -5.06
C ALA A 182 -8.09 9.28 -5.38
N ALA A 183 -8.04 8.32 -4.46
CA ALA A 183 -8.85 7.12 -4.57
C ALA A 183 -10.34 7.51 -4.72
N THR A 184 -11.05 6.89 -5.66
CA THR A 184 -12.50 7.06 -5.79
C THR A 184 -13.16 6.55 -4.51
N ILE A 185 -13.75 7.47 -3.76
CA ILE A 185 -14.44 7.14 -2.51
C ILE A 185 -15.90 6.83 -2.87
N PRO A 186 -16.45 5.68 -2.44
CA PRO A 186 -17.86 5.38 -2.62
C PRO A 186 -18.76 6.48 -2.04
N GLU A 187 -19.86 6.81 -2.73
CA GLU A 187 -20.76 7.90 -2.35
C GLU A 187 -21.33 7.74 -0.93
N TYR A 188 -21.56 6.49 -0.48
CA TYR A 188 -22.07 6.21 0.87
C TYR A 188 -21.14 6.72 1.98
N GLU A 189 -19.85 6.94 1.72
CA GLU A 189 -18.87 7.40 2.72
C GLU A 189 -19.14 8.83 3.21
N SER A 190 -19.98 9.62 2.52
CA SER A 190 -20.36 10.97 2.97
C SER A 190 -21.53 11.00 3.95
N ASP A 191 -22.26 9.91 4.14
CA ASP A 191 -23.47 9.84 5.01
C ASP A 191 -23.36 8.77 6.10
N ILE A 192 -22.14 8.47 6.58
CA ILE A 192 -21.93 7.46 7.61
C ILE A 192 -22.23 8.01 9.01
N ASP A 193 -23.04 7.28 9.78
CA ASP A 193 -23.25 7.50 11.21
C ASP A 193 -22.04 7.01 12.02
N HIS A 194 -20.95 7.77 11.96
CA HIS A 194 -19.71 7.45 12.66
C HIS A 194 -19.91 7.29 14.17
N ALA A 195 -20.72 8.17 14.78
CA ALA A 195 -20.99 8.14 16.21
C ALA A 195 -21.73 6.86 16.61
N GLY A 196 -22.82 6.51 15.94
CA GLY A 196 -23.57 5.29 16.23
C GLY A 196 -22.78 4.02 15.94
N MET A 197 -21.89 4.02 14.95
CA MET A 197 -21.01 2.88 14.70
C MET A 197 -20.00 2.68 15.83
N ILE A 198 -19.30 3.75 16.24
CA ILE A 198 -18.31 3.69 17.32
C ILE A 198 -18.97 3.30 18.65
N SER A 199 -20.14 3.86 18.98
CA SER A 199 -20.85 3.55 20.21
C SER A 199 -21.41 2.13 20.29
N SER A 200 -21.54 1.44 19.15
CA SER A 200 -22.05 0.07 19.08
C SER A 200 -20.97 -1.01 19.07
N LEU A 201 -19.70 -0.64 19.17
CA LEU A 201 -18.59 -1.60 19.18
C LEU A 201 -18.61 -2.47 20.44
N ASP A 202 -18.50 -3.77 20.25
CA ASP A 202 -18.56 -4.79 21.29
C ASP A 202 -17.51 -5.90 21.10
N ASP A 203 -17.58 -6.95 21.92
CA ASP A 203 -16.69 -8.11 21.83
C ASP A 203 -16.78 -8.85 20.48
N GLU A 204 -17.92 -8.81 19.81
CA GLU A 204 -18.06 -9.40 18.47
C GLU A 204 -17.38 -8.53 17.41
N SER A 205 -17.49 -7.20 17.50
CA SER A 205 -16.67 -6.27 16.72
C SER A 205 -15.18 -6.51 16.92
N TYR A 206 -14.75 -6.75 18.17
CA TYR A 206 -13.34 -7.07 18.46
C TYR A 206 -12.90 -8.35 17.74
N LYS A 207 -13.69 -9.43 17.81
CA LYS A 207 -13.38 -10.70 17.14
C LYS A 207 -13.34 -10.56 15.61
N ARG A 208 -14.27 -9.81 15.01
CA ARG A 208 -14.27 -9.54 13.56
C ARG A 208 -13.05 -8.72 13.16
N GLY A 209 -12.72 -7.69 13.92
CA GLY A 209 -11.54 -6.86 13.72
C GLY A 209 -10.23 -7.65 13.78
N ALA A 210 -10.11 -8.55 14.76
CA ALA A 210 -8.96 -9.44 14.90
C ALA A 210 -8.74 -10.30 13.66
N LYS A 211 -9.82 -10.89 13.11
CA LYS A 211 -9.74 -11.71 11.88
C LYS A 211 -9.24 -10.88 10.69
N ILE A 212 -9.73 -9.66 10.54
CA ILE A 212 -9.30 -8.75 9.46
C ILE A 212 -7.81 -8.41 9.63
N TYR A 213 -7.41 -7.98 10.83
CA TYR A 213 -6.03 -7.58 11.11
C TYR A 213 -5.04 -8.72 10.84
N ASN A 214 -5.32 -9.90 11.40
CA ASN A 214 -4.45 -11.07 11.32
C ASN A 214 -4.36 -11.65 9.91
N ARG A 215 -5.32 -11.34 9.03
CA ARG A 215 -5.30 -11.81 7.65
C ARG A 215 -4.50 -10.89 6.73
N LEU A 216 -4.56 -9.57 6.96
CA LEU A 216 -4.09 -8.59 5.98
C LEU A 216 -3.15 -7.54 6.58
N CYS A 217 -3.54 -6.92 7.70
CA CYS A 217 -2.81 -5.78 8.27
C CYS A 217 -1.50 -6.20 8.96
N ILE A 218 -1.50 -7.40 9.57
CA ILE A 218 -0.37 -7.94 10.35
C ILE A 218 0.92 -8.03 9.53
N ASN A 219 0.82 -8.29 8.22
CA ASN A 219 1.98 -8.43 7.36
C ASN A 219 2.81 -7.14 7.35
N CYS A 220 2.16 -5.98 7.27
CA CYS A 220 2.84 -4.69 7.25
C CYS A 220 3.07 -4.12 8.65
N HIS A 221 2.09 -4.23 9.55
CA HIS A 221 2.10 -3.56 10.86
C HIS A 221 2.68 -4.41 12.00
N GLY A 222 2.84 -5.72 11.79
CA GLY A 222 3.41 -6.64 12.77
C GLY A 222 2.48 -6.95 13.94
N THR A 223 3.10 -7.35 15.05
CA THR A 223 2.48 -7.64 16.35
C THR A 223 3.29 -6.92 17.43
N VAL A 224 2.95 -7.12 18.71
CA VAL A 224 3.75 -6.60 19.83
C VAL A 224 5.18 -7.15 19.79
N ASP A 225 5.33 -8.44 19.50
CA ASP A 225 6.63 -9.13 19.61
C ASP A 225 7.37 -9.25 18.27
N LYS A 226 6.66 -9.11 17.15
CA LYS A 226 7.23 -9.29 15.81
C LYS A 226 6.97 -8.07 14.93
N PRO A 227 8.02 -7.41 14.39
CA PRO A 227 7.83 -6.31 13.46
C PRO A 227 7.17 -6.81 12.17
N GLY A 228 6.42 -5.93 11.52
CA GLY A 228 5.89 -6.19 10.19
C GLY A 228 6.99 -6.13 9.12
N SER A 229 6.67 -6.57 7.91
CA SER A 229 7.59 -6.63 6.78
C SER A 229 7.96 -5.26 6.20
N LEU A 230 7.22 -4.20 6.55
CA LEU A 230 7.46 -2.85 6.07
C LEU A 230 8.03 -1.98 7.20
N PRO A 231 9.33 -1.62 7.14
CA PRO A 231 9.97 -0.79 8.18
C PRO A 231 9.32 0.58 8.39
N THR A 232 8.62 1.09 7.37
CA THR A 232 7.94 2.39 7.41
C THR A 232 6.50 2.30 7.92
N SER A 233 5.96 1.09 8.15
CA SER A 233 4.62 0.91 8.68
C SER A 233 4.58 1.14 10.19
N LEU A 234 3.50 1.77 10.66
CA LEU A 234 3.32 2.08 12.07
C LEU A 234 3.16 0.79 12.89
N ALA A 235 4.10 0.52 13.81
CA ALA A 235 3.94 -0.50 14.84
C ALA A 235 2.97 0.02 15.91
N PHE A 236 1.73 -0.49 15.95
CA PHE A 236 0.69 0.07 16.81
C PHE A 236 1.01 -0.01 18.32
N ALA A 237 1.78 -1.03 18.73
CA ALA A 237 2.14 -1.24 20.13
C ALA A 237 3.06 -0.15 20.73
N SER A 238 3.80 0.59 19.89
CA SER A 238 4.85 1.52 20.37
C SER A 238 4.97 2.80 19.55
N GLY A 239 4.50 2.81 18.31
CA GLY A 239 4.68 3.92 17.39
C GLY A 239 3.73 5.09 17.63
N LYS A 240 4.10 6.27 17.12
CA LYS A 240 3.28 7.49 17.19
C LYS A 240 2.44 7.66 15.93
N PHE A 241 1.14 7.89 16.08
CA PHE A 241 0.27 8.16 14.94
C PHE A 241 0.58 9.53 14.34
N LYS A 242 0.54 9.59 13.01
CA LYS A 242 0.86 10.80 12.24
C LYS A 242 -0.35 11.45 11.56
N ASN A 243 -1.45 10.71 11.46
CA ASN A 243 -2.69 11.15 10.84
C ASN A 243 -3.87 11.06 11.81
N GLY A 244 -3.63 11.36 13.09
CA GLY A 244 -4.59 11.17 14.19
C GLY A 244 -4.69 9.70 14.65
N SER A 245 -4.93 9.52 15.96
CA SER A 245 -5.09 8.21 16.61
C SER A 245 -6.50 7.96 17.16
N ASP A 246 -7.41 8.93 17.02
CA ASP A 246 -8.82 8.74 17.31
C ASP A 246 -9.49 7.83 16.27
N PRO A 247 -10.62 7.17 16.61
CA PRO A 247 -11.26 6.22 15.70
C PRO A 247 -11.66 6.81 14.35
N PHE A 248 -12.06 8.07 14.28
CA PHE A 248 -12.48 8.69 13.03
C PHE A 248 -11.29 9.03 12.14
N SER A 249 -10.20 9.55 12.71
CA SER A 249 -8.96 9.75 11.96
C SER A 249 -8.38 8.44 11.41
N MET A 250 -8.39 7.37 12.21
CA MET A 250 -8.01 6.03 11.75
C MET A 250 -8.92 5.54 10.61
N TYR A 251 -10.22 5.81 10.69
CA TYR A 251 -11.18 5.51 9.63
C TYR A 251 -10.85 6.28 8.34
N GLN A 252 -10.52 7.58 8.43
CA GLN A 252 -10.10 8.37 7.27
C GLN A 252 -8.82 7.83 6.63
N THR A 253 -7.86 7.35 7.42
CA THR A 253 -6.67 6.66 6.90
C THR A 253 -7.04 5.39 6.13
N LEU A 254 -7.93 4.55 6.65
CA LEU A 254 -8.39 3.35 5.93
C LEU A 254 -9.16 3.71 4.65
N THR A 255 -9.97 4.77 4.67
CA THR A 255 -10.81 5.16 3.52
C THR A 255 -10.02 5.87 2.43
N ARG A 256 -9.07 6.73 2.79
CA ARG A 256 -8.38 7.64 1.85
C ARG A 256 -6.92 7.28 1.62
N GLY A 257 -6.36 6.38 2.43
CA GLY A 257 -4.93 6.15 2.52
C GLY A 257 -4.22 7.27 3.27
N TYR A 258 -2.99 7.01 3.70
CA TYR A 258 -2.08 8.00 4.29
C TYR A 258 -0.63 7.52 4.20
N GLY A 259 0.27 8.38 3.73
CA GLY A 259 1.65 7.97 3.54
C GLY A 259 1.75 6.79 2.56
N MET A 260 2.54 5.77 2.91
CA MET A 260 2.66 4.51 2.15
C MET A 260 1.43 3.60 2.28
N MET A 261 0.49 3.91 3.18
CA MET A 261 -0.70 3.11 3.39
C MET A 261 -1.75 3.44 2.33
N VAL A 262 -1.97 2.52 1.40
CA VAL A 262 -3.00 2.66 0.37
C VAL A 262 -4.40 2.63 0.98
N ALA A 263 -5.35 3.31 0.33
CA ALA A 263 -6.76 3.26 0.69
C ALA A 263 -7.29 1.80 0.63
N GLN A 264 -7.99 1.37 1.67
CA GLN A 264 -8.59 0.04 1.79
C GLN A 264 -10.01 0.06 1.22
N SER A 265 -10.13 0.24 -0.09
CA SER A 265 -11.42 0.36 -0.80
C SER A 265 -12.27 -0.90 -0.77
N TRP A 266 -11.69 -2.04 -0.44
CA TRP A 266 -12.39 -3.33 -0.29
C TRP A 266 -13.18 -3.43 1.03
N MET A 267 -12.89 -2.58 2.01
CA MET A 267 -13.57 -2.60 3.31
C MET A 267 -14.81 -1.72 3.32
N VAL A 268 -15.91 -2.26 3.84
CA VAL A 268 -17.10 -1.46 4.18
C VAL A 268 -16.91 -0.76 5.54
N PRO A 269 -17.74 0.25 5.89
CA PRO A 269 -17.56 1.02 7.12
C PRO A 269 -17.50 0.18 8.40
N GLN A 270 -18.33 -0.88 8.51
CA GLN A 270 -18.32 -1.76 9.68
C GLN A 270 -16.99 -2.48 9.84
N GLN A 271 -16.44 -3.04 8.76
CA GLN A 271 -15.15 -3.73 8.79
C GLN A 271 -14.01 -2.79 9.20
N LYS A 272 -14.06 -1.52 8.77
CA LYS A 272 -13.08 -0.50 9.16
C LYS A 272 -13.14 -0.25 10.66
N TYR A 273 -14.33 -0.04 11.21
CA TYR A 273 -14.48 0.18 12.64
C TYR A 273 -14.18 -1.06 13.49
N ASP A 274 -14.50 -2.25 13.01
CA ASP A 274 -14.13 -3.51 13.67
C ASP A 274 -12.60 -3.62 13.80
N VAL A 275 -11.83 -3.41 12.72
CA VAL A 275 -10.36 -3.47 12.80
C VAL A 275 -9.76 -2.34 13.64
N ILE A 276 -10.34 -1.13 13.59
CA ILE A 276 -9.94 0.00 14.45
C ILE A 276 -10.17 -0.35 15.92
N HIS A 277 -11.32 -0.95 16.25
CA HIS A 277 -11.63 -1.38 17.60
C HIS A 277 -10.63 -2.43 18.10
N TYR A 278 -10.32 -3.44 17.28
CA TYR A 278 -9.30 -4.43 17.59
C TYR A 278 -7.93 -3.78 17.82
N VAL A 279 -7.47 -2.88 16.94
CA VAL A 279 -6.17 -2.20 17.10
C VAL A 279 -6.12 -1.41 18.41
N ARG A 280 -7.19 -0.70 18.75
CA ARG A 280 -7.27 0.10 19.97
C ARG A 280 -7.23 -0.76 21.23
N GLU A 281 -8.02 -1.83 21.28
CA GLU A 281 -8.11 -2.71 22.45
C GLU A 281 -6.90 -3.64 22.59
N ALA A 282 -6.39 -4.20 21.49
CA ALA A 282 -5.29 -5.18 21.53
C ALA A 282 -3.90 -4.55 21.58
N TYR A 283 -3.71 -3.34 21.05
CA TYR A 283 -2.40 -2.69 20.99
C TYR A 283 -2.34 -1.40 21.79
N LEU A 284 -3.26 -0.45 21.55
CA LEU A 284 -3.11 0.88 22.14
C LEU A 284 -3.37 0.88 23.65
N LYS A 285 -4.47 0.28 24.08
CA LYS A 285 -4.85 0.23 25.49
C LYS A 285 -3.83 -0.49 26.39
N PRO A 286 -3.29 -1.66 26.02
CA PRO A 286 -2.27 -2.33 26.84
C PRO A 286 -0.85 -1.80 26.66
N HIS A 287 -0.47 -1.30 25.47
CA HIS A 287 0.94 -1.04 25.16
C HIS A 287 1.26 0.40 24.76
N ASN A 288 0.28 1.17 24.26
CA ASN A 288 0.49 2.50 23.71
C ASN A 288 -0.57 3.53 24.17
N GLN A 289 -0.74 3.63 25.48
CA GLN A 289 -1.79 4.48 26.08
C GLN A 289 -1.65 5.95 25.72
N SER A 290 -0.42 6.43 25.44
CA SER A 290 -0.17 7.80 25.00
C SER A 290 -0.88 8.17 23.69
N GLN A 291 -1.19 7.17 22.86
CA GLN A 291 -1.89 7.34 21.59
C GLN A 291 -3.39 6.98 21.70
N LEU A 292 -3.84 6.44 22.83
CA LEU A 292 -5.24 6.07 23.03
C LEU A 292 -6.09 7.30 23.34
N VAL A 293 -6.85 7.76 22.36
CA VAL A 293 -7.83 8.85 22.54
C VAL A 293 -9.09 8.31 23.21
N ASN A 294 -9.56 8.97 24.28
CA ASN A 294 -10.82 8.63 24.93
C ASN A 294 -12.02 8.96 24.04
N VAL A 295 -12.97 8.03 23.96
CA VAL A 295 -14.22 8.19 23.22
C VAL A 295 -15.32 8.47 24.24
N ASP A 296 -15.65 9.74 24.41
CA ASP A 296 -16.73 10.21 25.28
C ASP A 296 -17.84 10.88 24.45
N ASP A 297 -18.91 11.31 25.13
CA ASP A 297 -20.05 11.97 24.48
C ASP A 297 -19.64 13.26 23.76
N THR A 298 -18.59 13.94 24.23
CA THR A 298 -18.08 15.16 23.58
C THR A 298 -17.41 14.84 22.26
N TYR A 299 -16.56 13.80 22.23
CA TYR A 299 -15.94 13.29 21.02
C TYR A 299 -17.02 12.79 20.04
N LEU A 300 -17.97 11.98 20.49
CA LEU A 300 -19.05 11.45 19.64
C LEU A 300 -19.91 12.57 19.04
N ALA A 301 -20.18 13.63 19.80
CA ALA A 301 -20.90 14.80 19.31
C ALA A 301 -20.14 15.60 18.25
N SER A 302 -18.79 15.54 18.27
CA SER A 302 -17.92 16.26 17.32
C SER A 302 -17.82 15.61 15.94
N LEU A 303 -18.25 14.34 15.81
CA LEU A 303 -18.13 13.57 14.58
C LEU A 303 -19.09 14.08 13.48
N PRO A 304 -18.73 13.91 12.19
CA PRO A 304 -19.64 14.18 11.09
C PRO A 304 -20.97 13.43 11.27
N LYS A 305 -22.07 14.12 10.97
CA LYS A 305 -23.41 13.54 11.02
C LYS A 305 -23.67 12.76 9.74
N GLY A 306 -24.21 11.57 9.90
CA GLY A 306 -24.72 10.72 8.83
C GLY A 306 -25.80 9.80 9.38
N ASN A 307 -26.58 9.20 8.49
CA ASN A 307 -27.69 8.33 8.87
C ASN A 307 -27.53 6.87 8.39
N SER A 308 -26.45 6.57 7.67
CA SER A 308 -26.18 5.26 7.09
C SER A 308 -25.07 4.52 7.83
N ARG A 309 -25.11 3.18 7.79
CA ARG A 309 -23.98 2.32 8.19
C ARG A 309 -23.14 1.86 6.99
N GLY A 310 -23.49 2.32 5.79
CA GLY A 310 -22.95 1.84 4.54
C GLY A 310 -23.52 0.48 4.15
N PRO A 311 -22.96 -0.15 3.10
CA PRO A 311 -23.35 -1.50 2.70
C PRO A 311 -22.95 -2.54 3.76
N GLU A 312 -23.72 -3.61 3.84
CA GLU A 312 -23.37 -4.77 4.67
C GLU A 312 -22.02 -5.37 4.22
N PRO A 313 -21.19 -5.89 5.15
CA PRO A 313 -19.97 -6.58 4.80
C PRO A 313 -20.26 -7.72 3.84
N SER A 314 -19.68 -7.62 2.65
CA SER A 314 -19.79 -8.71 1.70
C SER A 314 -18.78 -9.79 2.08
N ASN A 315 -19.25 -11.03 2.23
CA ASN A 315 -18.39 -12.21 2.30
C ASN A 315 -17.78 -12.55 0.93
N ILE A 316 -17.57 -11.57 0.05
CA ILE A 316 -16.92 -11.78 -1.24
C ILE A 316 -15.54 -12.34 -0.95
N GLU A 317 -15.43 -13.64 -1.15
CA GLU A 317 -14.20 -14.37 -1.07
C GLU A 317 -13.33 -13.93 -2.25
N PRO A 318 -12.19 -13.26 -2.03
CA PRO A 318 -11.41 -12.69 -3.14
C PRO A 318 -11.03 -13.73 -4.19
N TRP A 319 -10.77 -14.96 -3.76
CA TRP A 319 -10.50 -16.09 -4.67
C TRP A 319 -11.71 -16.45 -5.54
N SER A 320 -12.95 -16.34 -5.07
CA SER A 320 -14.13 -16.61 -5.89
C SER A 320 -14.36 -15.59 -7.02
N GLN A 321 -13.71 -14.42 -6.95
CA GLN A 321 -13.79 -13.35 -7.95
C GLN A 321 -12.56 -13.30 -8.88
N MET A 322 -11.56 -14.16 -8.65
CA MET A 322 -10.37 -14.18 -9.49
C MET A 322 -10.66 -14.80 -10.84
N ASP A 323 -10.13 -14.20 -11.90
CA ASP A 323 -10.10 -14.83 -13.21
C ASP A 323 -8.92 -15.82 -13.27
N TYR A 324 -9.21 -17.10 -13.05
CA TYR A 324 -8.22 -18.20 -13.17
C TYR A 324 -7.97 -18.63 -14.63
N GLY A 325 -8.48 -17.89 -15.61
CA GLY A 325 -8.48 -18.29 -17.01
C GLY A 325 -9.53 -19.37 -17.30
N PRO A 326 -9.41 -20.10 -18.43
CA PRO A 326 -10.46 -21.00 -18.90
C PRO A 326 -10.61 -22.29 -18.07
N SER A 327 -9.64 -22.59 -17.20
CA SER A 327 -9.62 -23.83 -16.43
C SER A 327 -8.88 -23.68 -15.10
N LEU A 328 -9.29 -24.43 -14.09
CA LEU A 328 -8.60 -24.52 -12.80
C LEU A 328 -8.23 -25.97 -12.51
N VAL A 329 -6.98 -26.18 -12.08
CA VAL A 329 -6.49 -27.51 -11.69
C VAL A 329 -6.45 -27.60 -10.17
N ASN A 330 -7.15 -28.58 -9.61
CA ASN A 330 -7.18 -28.83 -8.16
C ASN A 330 -7.53 -30.30 -7.86
N THR A 331 -7.45 -30.69 -6.59
CA THR A 331 -8.16 -31.88 -6.11
C THR A 331 -9.62 -31.52 -5.90
N TYR A 332 -10.53 -32.16 -6.64
CA TYR A 332 -11.97 -31.95 -6.52
C TYR A 332 -12.67 -33.13 -5.86
N GLU A 333 -13.58 -32.87 -4.93
CA GLU A 333 -14.57 -33.84 -4.47
C GLU A 333 -15.89 -33.60 -5.20
N VAL A 334 -16.36 -34.61 -5.93
CA VAL A 334 -17.62 -34.51 -6.66
C VAL A 334 -18.75 -34.98 -5.76
N GLY A 335 -19.57 -34.05 -5.31
CA GLY A 335 -20.63 -34.30 -4.32
C GLY A 335 -20.10 -34.22 -2.89
N ASN A 336 -20.84 -34.80 -1.94
CA ASN A 336 -20.57 -34.61 -0.50
C ASN A 336 -20.42 -35.96 0.24
N ASP A 337 -20.22 -37.07 -0.49
CA ASP A 337 -20.20 -38.41 0.07
C ASP A 337 -18.81 -39.06 0.13
N GLY A 338 -17.76 -38.33 -0.26
CA GLY A 338 -16.38 -38.78 -0.23
C GLY A 338 -16.06 -39.95 -1.14
N LYS A 339 -16.86 -40.21 -2.20
CA LYS A 339 -16.64 -41.37 -3.08
C LYS A 339 -16.02 -41.05 -4.43
N ASN A 340 -16.05 -39.80 -4.88
CA ASN A 340 -15.57 -39.44 -6.21
C ASN A 340 -14.59 -38.27 -6.13
N PHE A 341 -13.30 -38.58 -6.23
CA PHE A 341 -12.23 -37.59 -6.24
C PHE A 341 -11.55 -37.51 -7.60
N ALA A 342 -11.30 -36.29 -8.07
CA ALA A 342 -10.34 -36.02 -9.14
C ALA A 342 -9.11 -35.34 -8.51
N TYR A 343 -8.09 -36.11 -8.13
CA TYR A 343 -6.92 -35.61 -7.37
C TYR A 343 -6.13 -34.55 -8.12
N LYS A 344 -6.07 -34.67 -9.44
CA LYS A 344 -5.58 -33.64 -10.36
C LYS A 344 -6.69 -33.33 -11.36
N GLY A 345 -7.84 -32.87 -10.87
CA GLY A 345 -8.95 -32.52 -11.76
C GLY A 345 -8.63 -31.24 -12.52
N ILE A 346 -8.93 -31.22 -13.81
CA ILE A 346 -8.94 -30.03 -14.67
C ILE A 346 -10.39 -29.64 -14.84
N ALA A 347 -10.83 -28.63 -14.11
CA ALA A 347 -12.14 -28.04 -14.27
C ALA A 347 -12.12 -27.03 -15.41
N VAL A 348 -13.11 -27.10 -16.31
CA VAL A 348 -13.21 -26.23 -17.49
C VAL A 348 -14.62 -25.67 -17.56
N ARG A 349 -14.73 -24.37 -17.83
CA ARG A 349 -16.02 -23.70 -18.10
C ARG A 349 -16.47 -23.98 -19.53
N LEU A 350 -17.75 -24.27 -19.70
CA LEU A 350 -18.37 -24.62 -20.98
C LEU A 350 -19.14 -23.46 -21.61
N ASP A 351 -19.60 -22.50 -20.82
CA ASP A 351 -20.31 -21.32 -21.30
C ASP A 351 -19.37 -20.15 -21.62
N ALA A 352 -19.76 -19.30 -22.56
CA ALA A 352 -19.01 -18.12 -22.94
C ALA A 352 -19.28 -16.94 -22.00
N GLY A 353 -18.25 -16.20 -21.63
CA GLY A 353 -18.36 -14.96 -20.87
C GLY A 353 -17.04 -14.53 -20.24
N PRO A 354 -16.98 -13.31 -19.70
CA PRO A 354 -15.82 -12.84 -18.94
C PRO A 354 -15.68 -13.59 -17.60
N GLY A 355 -14.50 -13.49 -16.98
CA GLY A 355 -14.22 -13.99 -15.62
C GLY A 355 -13.66 -15.43 -15.55
N GLY A 356 -13.36 -16.05 -16.68
CA GLY A 356 -12.76 -17.39 -16.69
C GLY A 356 -13.65 -18.43 -16.00
N VAL A 357 -13.03 -19.48 -15.46
CA VAL A 357 -13.69 -20.66 -14.88
C VAL A 357 -14.41 -20.41 -13.56
N ALA A 358 -14.03 -19.38 -12.80
CA ALA A 358 -14.69 -19.02 -11.55
C ALA A 358 -16.10 -18.43 -11.76
N HIS A 359 -16.35 -17.89 -12.95
CA HIS A 359 -17.62 -17.32 -13.36
C HIS A 359 -18.28 -18.22 -14.40
N GLY A 360 -19.59 -18.07 -14.62
CA GLY A 360 -20.34 -18.87 -15.59
C GLY A 360 -21.47 -19.66 -14.98
N ASN A 361 -21.96 -20.63 -15.74
CA ASN A 361 -23.09 -21.47 -15.34
C ASN A 361 -22.99 -22.94 -15.76
N SER A 362 -21.90 -23.35 -16.44
CA SER A 362 -21.73 -24.71 -16.95
C SER A 362 -20.26 -25.15 -16.89
N TRP A 363 -19.98 -26.31 -16.30
CA TRP A 363 -18.62 -26.81 -16.10
C TRP A 363 -18.48 -28.32 -16.30
N ILE A 364 -17.25 -28.75 -16.59
CA ILE A 364 -16.83 -30.15 -16.66
C ILE A 364 -15.48 -30.32 -15.97
N ILE A 365 -15.28 -31.44 -15.27
CA ILE A 365 -14.00 -31.82 -14.67
C ILE A 365 -13.49 -33.09 -15.35
N PHE A 366 -12.22 -33.04 -15.77
CA PHE A 366 -11.46 -34.21 -16.20
C PHE A 366 -10.42 -34.58 -15.17
N ASP A 367 -10.28 -35.86 -14.84
CA ASP A 367 -9.10 -36.33 -14.12
C ASP A 367 -7.88 -36.27 -15.05
N HIS A 368 -6.83 -35.56 -14.66
CA HIS A 368 -5.66 -35.32 -15.52
C HIS A 368 -4.94 -36.60 -15.94
N ASP A 369 -4.83 -37.58 -15.03
CA ASP A 369 -4.00 -38.77 -15.28
C ASP A 369 -4.76 -39.78 -16.16
N THR A 370 -6.08 -39.91 -15.97
CA THR A 370 -6.91 -40.90 -16.69
C THR A 370 -7.72 -40.31 -17.85
N MET A 371 -7.81 -38.99 -17.94
CA MET A 371 -8.71 -38.26 -18.84
C MET A 371 -10.19 -38.65 -18.67
N ARG A 372 -10.56 -39.30 -17.55
CA ARG A 372 -11.97 -39.63 -17.27
C ARG A 372 -12.74 -38.35 -16.99
N VAL A 373 -13.96 -38.27 -17.47
CA VAL A 373 -14.90 -37.24 -17.00
C VAL A 373 -15.25 -37.58 -15.56
N ALA A 374 -14.82 -36.74 -14.62
CA ALA A 374 -15.10 -36.91 -13.20
C ALA A 374 -16.49 -36.37 -12.83
N ALA A 375 -16.89 -35.24 -13.45
CA ALA A 375 -18.18 -34.59 -13.26
C ALA A 375 -18.48 -33.60 -14.39
N ALA A 376 -19.76 -33.27 -14.56
CA ALA A 376 -20.23 -32.07 -15.26
C ALA A 376 -21.48 -31.54 -14.55
N TRP A 377 -21.61 -30.21 -14.47
CA TRP A 377 -22.76 -29.58 -13.79
C TRP A 377 -23.10 -28.22 -14.38
N THR A 378 -24.30 -27.75 -14.08
CA THR A 378 -24.77 -26.40 -14.35
C THR A 378 -25.33 -25.79 -13.07
N GLY A 379 -25.30 -24.45 -12.95
CA GLY A 379 -25.84 -23.76 -11.77
C GLY A 379 -25.23 -22.39 -11.53
N ASP A 380 -25.54 -21.81 -10.37
CA ASP A 380 -24.99 -20.53 -9.92
C ASP A 380 -23.76 -20.79 -9.03
N GLY A 381 -22.57 -20.50 -9.56
CA GLY A 381 -21.30 -20.68 -8.87
C GLY A 381 -20.52 -21.93 -9.30
N PHE A 382 -19.20 -21.78 -9.33
CA PHE A 382 -18.28 -22.82 -9.81
C PHE A 382 -18.09 -23.94 -8.78
N ILE A 383 -17.49 -23.64 -7.62
CA ILE A 383 -17.21 -24.56 -6.51
C ILE A 383 -17.52 -23.87 -5.17
N ASP A 384 -17.44 -24.61 -4.07
CA ASP A 384 -17.66 -24.08 -2.72
C ASP A 384 -16.46 -23.31 -2.14
N TRP A 385 -15.33 -23.33 -2.86
CA TRP A 385 -14.05 -22.70 -2.51
C TRP A 385 -13.49 -23.09 -1.14
N ASN A 386 -13.86 -24.25 -0.59
CA ASN A 386 -13.24 -24.79 0.61
C ASN A 386 -11.91 -25.46 0.28
N GLY A 387 -10.86 -25.09 1.00
CA GLY A 387 -9.56 -25.75 0.84
C GLY A 387 -8.41 -24.92 1.36
N ILE A 388 -7.28 -25.59 1.58
CA ILE A 388 -6.10 -24.95 2.19
C ILE A 388 -5.58 -23.76 1.37
N HIS A 389 -5.72 -23.81 0.04
CA HIS A 389 -5.30 -22.76 -0.90
C HIS A 389 -6.27 -21.57 -0.99
N PHE A 390 -7.49 -21.72 -0.46
CA PHE A 390 -8.53 -20.69 -0.50
C PHE A 390 -8.76 -20.13 0.90
N ASN A 391 -9.44 -20.88 1.75
CA ASN A 391 -9.86 -20.44 3.07
C ASN A 391 -9.08 -21.08 4.23
N GLY A 392 -8.03 -21.87 3.93
CA GLY A 392 -7.13 -22.46 4.93
C GLY A 392 -7.69 -23.68 5.66
N ARG A 393 -8.89 -24.17 5.30
CA ARG A 393 -9.46 -25.38 5.91
C ARG A 393 -8.68 -26.61 5.46
N HIS A 394 -8.39 -27.49 6.42
CA HIS A 394 -7.62 -28.72 6.18
C HIS A 394 -8.55 -29.92 5.99
N GLY A 395 -8.12 -30.90 5.19
CA GLY A 395 -8.85 -32.16 4.97
C GLY A 395 -10.17 -32.00 4.22
N ILE A 396 -10.35 -30.89 3.49
CA ILE A 396 -11.51 -30.62 2.64
C ILE A 396 -11.00 -30.37 1.23
N HIS A 397 -11.76 -30.87 0.25
CA HIS A 397 -11.51 -30.70 -1.17
C HIS A 397 -12.70 -29.98 -1.80
N PRO A 398 -12.46 -28.95 -2.62
CA PRO A 398 -13.50 -28.12 -3.22
C PRO A 398 -14.28 -28.80 -4.36
#